data_AF-A0A535ACD3-F1
#
_entry.id   AF-A0A535ACD3-F1
#
_cell.length_a   1.000
_cell.length_b   1.000
_cell.length_c   1.000
_cell.angle_alpha   90.00
_cell.angle_beta   90.00
_cell.angle_gamma   90.00
#
_symmetry.space_group_name_H-M   'P 1'
#
loop_
_entity.id
_entity.type
_entity.pdbx_description
1 polymer ?
#
loop_
_entity_poly.entity_id
_entity_poly.type
_entity_poly.pdbx_seq_one_letter_code
_entity_poly.pdbx_strand_id
1 'polypeptide(L)'
;MRRRRLPQHRHRRLQTLHHRRRLAIAGCKPCITAADCDDKNACTTESCDAGVCHNTAIAGCKPCITAADCDDQNACTTKSCGAGVCSNGTIPGCILCTTTADCDDQDACTQDLCTAGACQHTPLANCSAPLVEICGDCIDNDGNGLTDFEDPACCSGHVQRFTMELKRGRIRGRGVTSRLRLRSILARAGMSDVDPKKQDVFLQIRPEGGADVLCARVPAAKFMHKHRVFKFWDHKHLVASAQGIDDMRIKVRRDGSLRFRTTAKHAQMMGPQSDRVEITVGFLDPAGVAASNQCSAVTKAFRTSHHGALITP
;
A
#
# COMPACT_ATOMS: atom_id res chain seq x y z
N MET A 1 72.36 34.22 82.71
CA MET A 1 71.73 32.94 83.11
C MET A 1 71.91 31.92 81.97
N ARG A 2 72.34 30.70 82.34
CA ARG A 2 72.48 29.42 81.59
C ARG A 2 73.27 29.38 80.26
N ARG A 3 74.41 28.68 80.36
CA ARG A 3 75.43 28.32 79.34
C ARG A 3 75.00 27.14 78.45
N ARG A 4 75.58 27.06 77.23
CA ARG A 4 76.38 25.93 76.65
C ARG A 4 76.31 25.98 75.11
N ARG A 5 77.41 26.32 74.42
CA ARG A 5 78.46 25.45 73.84
C ARG A 5 77.93 24.35 72.89
N LEU A 6 78.29 24.50 71.61
CA LEU A 6 78.30 23.50 70.52
C LEU A 6 79.08 22.23 70.92
N PRO A 7 78.86 21.09 70.23
CA PRO A 7 79.90 20.65 69.28
C PRO A 7 79.41 19.92 68.00
N GLN A 8 80.40 19.77 67.11
CA GLN A 8 80.39 19.25 65.75
C GLN A 8 80.37 17.70 65.62
N HIS A 9 79.94 17.26 64.42
CA HIS A 9 80.38 16.12 63.59
C HIS A 9 80.39 14.67 64.12
N ARG A 10 79.75 13.75 63.36
CA ARG A 10 80.46 12.73 62.55
C ARG A 10 79.54 11.92 61.60
N HIS A 11 80.12 11.58 60.45
CA HIS A 11 79.59 10.88 59.26
C HIS A 11 79.44 9.36 59.39
N ARG A 12 78.50 8.80 58.59
CA ARG A 12 78.54 7.57 57.74
C ARG A 12 77.15 6.90 57.79
N ARG A 13 76.55 6.35 56.73
CA ARG A 13 77.01 5.84 55.43
C ARG A 13 75.79 5.88 54.49
N LEU A 14 75.96 6.40 53.27
CA LEU A 14 74.98 6.27 52.19
C LEU A 14 74.95 4.80 51.74
N GLN A 15 73.83 4.11 51.94
CA GLN A 15 73.47 2.94 51.14
C GLN A 15 72.57 3.45 50.01
N THR A 16 73.14 3.51 48.82
CA THR A 16 72.44 3.76 47.56
C THR A 16 71.48 2.59 47.29
N LEU A 17 70.20 2.76 47.65
CA LEU A 17 69.13 1.99 47.03
C LEU A 17 69.00 2.53 45.59
N HIS A 18 69.64 1.85 44.63
CA HIS A 18 69.30 2.03 43.22
C HIS A 18 67.89 1.46 42.98
N HIS A 19 66.87 2.22 43.39
CA HIS A 19 65.56 2.09 42.78
C HIS A 19 65.74 2.57 41.34
N ARG A 20 66.02 1.63 40.43
CA ARG A 20 65.85 1.87 38.99
C ARG A 20 64.40 2.29 38.81
N ARG A 21 64.14 3.60 38.78
CA ARG A 21 62.95 4.15 38.12
C ARG A 21 63.09 3.70 36.67
N ARG A 22 62.50 2.54 36.34
CA ARG A 22 62.21 2.19 34.95
C ARG A 22 61.34 3.33 34.45
N LEU A 23 61.87 4.18 33.57
CA LEU A 23 61.04 5.06 32.78
C LEU A 23 60.10 4.14 32.01
N ALA A 24 58.83 4.13 32.38
CA ALA A 24 57.80 3.52 31.56
C ALA A 24 57.76 4.30 30.26
N ILE A 25 58.25 3.68 29.18
CA ILE A 25 58.02 4.19 27.82
C ILE A 25 56.51 4.12 27.63
N ALA A 26 55.86 5.25 27.34
CA ALA A 26 54.43 5.29 27.09
C ALA A 26 54.09 4.31 25.97
N GLY A 27 53.24 3.31 26.26
CA GLY A 27 52.88 2.24 25.34
C GLY A 27 53.58 0.89 25.54
N CYS A 28 54.55 0.76 26.46
CA CYS A 28 55.18 -0.54 26.78
C CYS A 28 54.68 -1.09 28.13
N LYS A 29 53.62 -1.91 28.10
CA LYS A 29 53.13 -2.67 29.25
C LYS A 29 53.96 -3.97 29.37
N PRO A 30 54.68 -4.20 30.49
CA PRO A 30 55.46 -5.42 30.69
C PRO A 30 54.53 -6.61 31.02
N CYS A 31 54.91 -7.81 30.59
CA CYS A 31 54.13 -9.04 30.80
C CYS A 31 55.01 -10.29 30.95
N ILE A 32 54.42 -11.36 31.49
CA ILE A 32 54.99 -12.71 31.53
C ILE A 32 54.15 -13.66 30.67
N THR A 33 52.84 -13.44 30.64
CA THR A 33 51.86 -14.22 29.88
C THR A 33 50.91 -13.29 29.11
N ALA A 34 50.20 -13.82 28.12
CA ALA A 34 49.16 -13.08 27.40
C ALA A 34 48.05 -12.52 28.32
N ALA A 35 47.74 -13.22 29.42
CA ALA A 35 46.73 -12.78 30.38
C ALA A 35 47.14 -11.48 31.12
N ASP A 36 48.45 -11.22 31.25
CA ASP A 36 48.92 -9.95 31.82
C ASP A 36 48.61 -8.76 30.90
N CYS A 37 48.34 -9.03 29.61
CA CYS A 37 48.13 -8.00 28.60
C CYS A 37 46.69 -7.52 28.47
N ASP A 38 45.72 -8.26 29.01
CA ASP A 38 44.28 -7.94 28.98
C ASP A 38 43.99 -6.43 29.11
N ASP A 39 43.53 -5.85 28.01
CA ASP A 39 43.06 -4.46 27.91
C ASP A 39 41.54 -4.33 28.05
N LYS A 40 40.86 -5.45 28.36
CA LYS A 40 39.40 -5.56 28.47
C LYS A 40 38.66 -5.24 27.17
N ASN A 41 39.33 -5.30 26.03
CA ASN A 41 38.71 -5.17 24.73
C ASN A 41 38.44 -6.56 24.14
N ALA A 42 37.16 -6.94 24.05
CA ALA A 42 36.79 -8.23 23.46
C ALA A 42 37.15 -8.36 21.96
N CYS A 43 37.52 -7.25 21.31
CA CYS A 43 37.93 -7.19 19.91
C CYS A 43 39.45 -7.17 19.69
N THR A 44 40.24 -7.53 20.70
CA THR A 44 41.69 -7.72 20.56
C THR A 44 42.10 -9.14 20.94
N THR A 45 43.18 -9.61 20.31
CA THR A 45 43.90 -10.81 20.74
C THR A 45 45.18 -10.36 21.44
N GLU A 46 45.33 -10.81 22.69
CA GLU A 46 46.42 -10.42 23.57
C GLU A 46 47.60 -11.42 23.43
N SER A 47 48.80 -10.92 23.22
CA SER A 47 50.04 -11.70 23.28
C SER A 47 51.11 -11.01 24.12
N CYS A 48 51.99 -11.81 24.70
CA CYS A 48 53.15 -11.33 25.43
C CYS A 48 54.41 -11.78 24.69
N ASP A 49 54.96 -10.89 23.86
CA ASP A 49 56.14 -11.19 23.04
C ASP A 49 57.34 -10.43 23.59
N ALA A 50 58.41 -11.17 23.87
CA ALA A 50 59.64 -10.64 24.49
C ALA A 50 59.42 -9.81 25.78
N GLY A 51 58.39 -10.15 26.56
CA GLY A 51 58.05 -9.48 27.82
C GLY A 51 57.31 -8.15 27.64
N VAL A 52 56.78 -7.88 26.44
CA VAL A 52 55.99 -6.70 26.09
C VAL A 52 54.62 -7.13 25.56
N CYS A 53 53.58 -6.42 25.97
CA CYS A 53 52.23 -6.68 25.50
C CYS A 53 51.99 -6.24 24.05
N HIS A 54 51.28 -7.08 23.32
CA HIS A 54 50.74 -6.80 22.00
C HIS A 54 49.24 -7.11 21.98
N ASN A 55 48.45 -6.13 21.55
CA ASN A 55 47.00 -6.21 21.52
C ASN A 55 46.58 -6.05 20.07
N THR A 56 46.33 -7.17 19.39
CA THR A 56 46.08 -7.18 17.95
C THR A 56 44.58 -7.10 17.69
N ALA A 57 44.12 -6.05 17.01
CA ALA A 57 42.71 -5.89 16.68
C ALA A 57 42.21 -7.02 15.77
N ILE A 58 41.04 -7.57 16.08
CA ILE A 58 40.35 -8.57 15.26
C ILE A 58 39.59 -7.85 14.15
N ALA A 59 39.88 -8.18 12.89
CA ALA A 59 39.26 -7.55 11.74
C ALA A 59 37.73 -7.74 11.73
N GLY A 60 36.99 -6.65 11.53
CA GLY A 60 35.52 -6.66 11.51
C GLY A 60 34.84 -6.77 12.88
N CYS A 61 35.61 -6.83 13.98
CA CYS A 61 35.06 -6.87 15.32
C CYS A 61 34.70 -5.45 15.81
N LYS A 62 33.48 -5.29 16.34
CA LYS A 62 33.01 -4.06 16.96
C LYS A 62 32.74 -4.30 18.44
N PRO A 63 33.47 -3.64 19.37
CA PRO A 63 33.27 -3.82 20.79
C PRO A 63 31.98 -3.14 21.25
N CYS A 64 31.35 -3.67 22.29
CA CYS A 64 30.11 -3.15 22.85
C CYS A 64 29.97 -3.43 24.35
N ILE A 65 29.14 -2.63 25.01
CA ILE A 65 28.70 -2.85 26.38
C ILE A 65 27.22 -3.27 26.37
N THR A 66 26.44 -2.68 25.48
CA THR A 66 25.01 -2.89 25.32
C THR A 66 24.65 -3.11 23.86
N ALA A 67 23.45 -3.65 23.60
CA ALA A 67 22.94 -3.81 22.23
C ALA A 67 22.83 -2.47 21.47
N ALA A 68 22.64 -1.35 22.17
CA ALA A 68 22.57 -0.03 21.55
C ALA A 68 23.90 0.40 20.89
N ASP A 69 25.03 -0.06 21.43
CA ASP A 69 26.35 0.20 20.84
C ASP A 69 26.50 -0.47 19.47
N CYS A 70 25.69 -1.50 19.19
CA CYS A 70 25.71 -2.30 17.97
C CYS A 70 24.79 -1.78 16.87
N ASP A 71 24.21 -0.60 17.03
CA ASP A 71 23.37 0.01 16.00
C ASP A 71 24.15 0.18 14.68
N ASP A 72 23.59 -0.38 13.62
CA ASP A 72 24.06 -0.31 12.23
C ASP A 72 23.15 0.56 11.36
N GLN A 73 22.18 1.24 11.97
CA GLN A 73 21.16 2.05 11.31
C GLN A 73 20.28 1.28 10.32
N ASN A 74 20.29 -0.06 10.39
CA ASN A 74 19.43 -0.90 9.58
C ASN A 74 18.24 -1.36 10.42
N ALA A 75 17.04 -0.84 10.15
CA ALA A 75 15.84 -1.24 10.90
C ALA A 75 15.51 -2.75 10.78
N CYS A 76 16.00 -3.41 9.72
CA CYS A 76 15.81 -4.82 9.44
C CYS A 76 16.88 -5.75 10.03
N THR A 77 17.67 -5.29 10.99
CA THR A 77 18.57 -6.14 11.77
C THR A 77 18.20 -6.13 13.25
N THR A 78 18.37 -7.27 13.93
CA THR A 78 18.45 -7.31 15.39
C THR A 78 19.86 -6.93 15.82
N LYS A 79 19.99 -6.27 16.97
CA LYS A 79 21.28 -5.82 17.51
C LYS A 79 21.51 -6.55 18.82
N SER A 80 22.66 -7.19 18.95
CA SER A 80 23.02 -7.90 20.16
C SER A 80 24.47 -7.64 20.52
N CYS A 81 24.71 -7.49 21.82
CA CYS A 81 26.06 -7.42 22.38
C CYS A 81 26.32 -8.71 23.16
N GLY A 82 27.11 -9.61 22.58
CA GLY A 82 27.44 -10.90 23.18
C GLY A 82 28.93 -10.95 23.50
N ALA A 83 29.28 -11.26 24.76
CA ALA A 83 30.68 -11.33 25.21
C ALA A 83 31.53 -10.08 24.86
N GLY A 84 30.90 -8.89 24.84
CA GLY A 84 31.57 -7.63 24.51
C GLY A 84 31.76 -7.37 23.01
N VAL A 85 31.18 -8.20 22.13
CA VAL A 85 31.25 -8.07 20.67
C VAL A 85 29.86 -7.94 20.07
N CYS A 86 29.72 -7.05 19.09
CA CYS A 86 28.47 -6.88 18.36
C CYS A 86 28.16 -8.05 17.43
N SER A 87 26.88 -8.43 17.40
CA SER A 87 26.31 -9.37 16.44
C SER A 87 24.98 -8.81 15.95
N ASN A 88 24.86 -8.61 14.64
CA ASN A 88 23.64 -8.13 13.99
C ASN A 88 23.03 -9.24 13.12
N GLY A 89 21.78 -9.59 13.37
CA GLY A 89 21.07 -10.64 12.65
C GLY A 89 19.97 -10.07 11.75
N THR A 90 19.86 -10.53 10.51
CA THR A 90 18.77 -10.10 9.61
C THR A 90 17.42 -10.58 10.10
N ILE A 91 16.40 -9.73 10.04
CA ILE A 91 15.01 -10.12 10.31
C ILE A 91 14.39 -10.65 9.01
N PRO A 92 14.00 -11.94 8.93
CA PRO A 92 13.39 -12.49 7.73
C PRO A 92 12.09 -11.76 7.34
N GLY A 93 11.94 -11.44 6.06
CA GLY A 93 10.75 -10.74 5.54
C GLY A 93 10.67 -9.26 5.88
N CYS A 94 11.66 -8.68 6.56
CA CYS A 94 11.68 -7.24 6.83
C CYS A 94 12.03 -6.44 5.57
N ILE A 95 11.28 -5.37 5.33
CA ILE A 95 11.47 -4.43 4.23
C ILE A 95 11.80 -3.06 4.82
N LEU A 96 12.85 -2.42 4.32
CA LEU A 96 13.23 -1.06 4.70
C LEU A 96 12.31 -0.04 4.03
N CYS A 97 11.95 1.01 4.75
CA CYS A 97 11.06 2.05 4.26
C CYS A 97 11.45 3.44 4.76
N THR A 98 11.00 4.45 4.02
CA THR A 98 11.10 5.86 4.43
C THR A 98 9.73 6.49 4.62
N THR A 99 8.74 6.01 3.90
CA THR A 99 7.35 6.46 3.95
C THR A 99 6.41 5.25 3.99
N THR A 100 5.16 5.46 4.41
CA THR A 100 4.13 4.40 4.40
C THR A 100 3.86 3.85 3.00
N ALA A 101 4.05 4.67 1.95
CA ALA A 101 3.87 4.26 0.56
C ALA A 101 4.94 3.24 0.09
N ASP A 102 6.10 3.18 0.74
CA ASP A 102 7.13 2.18 0.44
C ASP A 102 6.74 0.78 0.93
N CYS A 103 5.70 0.69 1.76
CA CYS A 103 5.23 -0.53 2.41
C CYS A 103 3.92 -1.07 1.83
N ASP A 104 3.45 -0.58 0.69
CA ASP A 104 2.23 -1.08 0.05
C ASP A 104 2.41 -2.56 -0.37
N ASP A 105 1.76 -3.48 0.34
CA ASP A 105 1.76 -4.92 0.02
C ASP A 105 0.64 -5.33 -0.94
N GLN A 106 -0.16 -4.35 -1.40
CA GLN A 106 -1.36 -4.51 -2.22
C GLN A 106 -2.46 -5.34 -1.56
N ASP A 107 -2.39 -5.59 -0.25
CA ASP A 107 -3.47 -6.16 0.52
C ASP A 107 -4.30 -5.04 1.14
N ALA A 108 -5.49 -4.79 0.60
CA ALA A 108 -6.40 -3.77 1.14
C ALA A 108 -6.85 -4.06 2.58
N CYS A 109 -6.62 -5.28 3.09
CA CYS A 109 -6.93 -5.69 4.45
C CYS A 109 -5.79 -5.52 5.45
N THR A 110 -4.63 -5.05 5.01
CA THR A 110 -3.55 -4.64 5.88
C THR A 110 -3.51 -3.11 5.97
N GLN A 111 -3.13 -2.62 7.13
CA GLN A 111 -2.68 -1.25 7.31
C GLN A 111 -1.16 -1.26 7.19
N ASP A 112 -0.67 -0.66 6.12
CA ASP A 112 0.76 -0.56 5.82
C ASP A 112 1.36 0.70 6.44
N LEU A 113 2.28 0.49 7.37
CA LEU A 113 2.96 1.57 8.07
C LEU A 113 4.46 1.38 8.00
N CYS A 114 5.15 2.48 7.71
CA CYS A 114 6.59 2.55 7.92
C CYS A 114 6.87 2.96 9.36
N THR A 115 7.17 1.98 10.21
CA THR A 115 7.41 2.20 11.64
C THR A 115 8.88 1.95 11.95
N ALA A 116 9.56 2.96 12.49
CA ALA A 116 10.98 2.89 12.84
C ALA A 116 11.90 2.45 11.67
N GLY A 117 11.54 2.80 10.42
CA GLY A 117 12.33 2.49 9.22
C GLY A 117 12.12 1.08 8.65
N ALA A 118 11.18 0.31 9.19
CA ALA A 118 10.78 -0.99 8.68
C ALA A 118 9.26 -1.05 8.41
N CYS A 119 8.87 -1.82 7.39
CA CYS A 119 7.47 -2.03 7.07
C CYS A 119 6.77 -2.91 8.12
N GLN A 120 5.58 -2.47 8.51
CA GLN A 120 4.67 -3.20 9.36
C GLN A 120 3.30 -3.26 8.66
N HIS A 121 2.87 -4.49 8.36
CA HIS A 121 1.57 -4.79 7.78
C HIS A 121 0.65 -5.29 8.90
N THR A 122 -0.29 -4.47 9.34
CA THR A 122 -1.19 -4.82 10.46
C THR A 122 -2.58 -5.14 9.93
N PRO A 123 -3.11 -6.35 10.15
CA PRO A 123 -4.48 -6.67 9.73
C PRO A 123 -5.50 -5.71 10.34
N LEU A 124 -6.41 -5.19 9.53
CA LEU A 124 -7.49 -4.33 9.99
C LEU A 124 -8.58 -5.14 10.73
N ALA A 125 -9.09 -4.62 11.86
CA ALA A 125 -10.18 -5.27 12.59
C ALA A 125 -11.49 -5.22 11.78
N ASN A 126 -12.18 -6.36 11.66
CA ASN A 126 -13.29 -6.60 10.72
C ASN A 126 -12.90 -6.67 9.24
N CYS A 127 -11.61 -6.72 8.92
CA CYS A 127 -11.19 -7.19 7.61
C CYS A 127 -11.32 -8.71 7.60
N SER A 128 -12.52 -9.17 7.29
CA SER A 128 -12.77 -10.55 6.91
C SER A 128 -12.50 -10.71 5.41
N ALA A 129 -11.32 -10.33 4.90
CA ALA A 129 -10.93 -10.91 3.60
C ALA A 129 -10.72 -12.41 3.83
N PRO A 130 -11.23 -13.32 2.97
CA PRO A 130 -11.56 -13.11 1.55
C PRO A 130 -12.97 -13.61 1.16
N LEU A 131 -13.72 -12.80 0.41
CA LEU A 131 -14.90 -13.29 -0.31
C LEU A 131 -14.69 -12.91 -1.76
N VAL A 132 -14.79 -13.89 -2.66
CA VAL A 132 -14.83 -13.57 -4.09
C VAL A 132 -16.01 -12.64 -4.31
N GLU A 133 -15.78 -11.46 -4.91
CA GLU A 133 -16.85 -10.54 -5.26
C GLU A 133 -17.94 -11.27 -6.07
N ILE A 134 -19.18 -11.20 -5.60
CA ILE A 134 -20.33 -11.82 -6.28
C ILE A 134 -20.84 -10.84 -7.31
N CYS A 135 -20.31 -10.96 -8.53
CA CYS A 135 -20.65 -10.05 -9.61
C CYS A 135 -22.17 -10.00 -9.91
N GLY A 136 -22.76 -8.81 -9.73
CA GLY A 136 -24.10 -8.45 -10.14
C GLY A 136 -25.14 -8.39 -9.02
N ASP A 137 -24.72 -8.39 -7.76
CA ASP A 137 -25.62 -8.23 -6.61
C ASP A 137 -25.67 -6.79 -6.05
N CYS A 138 -24.83 -5.89 -6.58
CA CYS A 138 -24.66 -4.50 -6.17
C CYS A 138 -24.20 -4.33 -4.71
N ILE A 139 -23.42 -5.29 -4.19
CA ILE A 139 -22.88 -5.27 -2.84
C ILE A 139 -21.36 -5.48 -2.94
N ASP A 140 -20.60 -4.64 -2.24
CA ASP A 140 -19.18 -4.88 -1.97
C ASP A 140 -19.05 -6.10 -1.03
N ASN A 141 -18.92 -7.30 -1.61
CA ASN A 141 -18.91 -8.54 -0.83
C ASN A 141 -17.54 -8.82 -0.23
N ASP A 142 -16.47 -8.35 -0.88
CA ASP A 142 -15.09 -8.58 -0.46
C ASP A 142 -14.55 -7.49 0.47
N GLY A 143 -15.28 -6.38 0.59
CA GLY A 143 -15.00 -5.27 1.50
C GLY A 143 -13.86 -4.36 1.02
N ASN A 144 -13.43 -4.47 -0.24
CA ASN A 144 -12.34 -3.67 -0.79
C ASN A 144 -12.78 -2.24 -1.19
N GLY A 145 -14.06 -1.92 -0.98
CA GLY A 145 -14.67 -0.64 -1.29
C GLY A 145 -15.16 -0.53 -2.73
N LEU A 146 -14.91 -1.50 -3.60
CA LEU A 146 -15.42 -1.59 -4.97
C LEU A 146 -16.70 -2.45 -4.99
N THR A 147 -17.48 -2.36 -6.06
CA THR A 147 -18.76 -3.09 -6.14
C THR A 147 -18.95 -3.60 -7.56
N ASP A 148 -19.35 -4.85 -7.73
CA ASP A 148 -19.61 -5.53 -9.00
C ASP A 148 -18.57 -5.19 -10.10
N PHE A 149 -18.99 -4.57 -11.21
CA PHE A 149 -18.14 -4.33 -12.38
C PHE A 149 -17.16 -3.18 -12.17
N GLU A 150 -17.23 -2.48 -11.04
CA GLU A 150 -16.17 -1.56 -10.64
C GLU A 150 -15.00 -2.33 -10.02
N ASP A 151 -15.27 -3.51 -9.46
CA ASP A 151 -14.30 -4.42 -8.88
C ASP A 151 -13.46 -5.16 -9.95
N PRO A 152 -12.12 -5.21 -9.82
CA PRO A 152 -11.26 -6.05 -10.63
C PRO A 152 -11.67 -7.53 -10.67
N ALA A 153 -12.17 -8.12 -9.59
CA ALA A 153 -12.61 -9.52 -9.54
C ALA A 153 -13.73 -9.82 -10.55
N CYS A 154 -14.58 -8.84 -10.88
CA CYS A 154 -15.63 -8.98 -11.90
C CYS A 154 -15.21 -8.60 -13.31
N CYS A 155 -14.03 -7.98 -13.46
CA CYS A 155 -13.60 -7.29 -14.67
C CYS A 155 -12.16 -7.59 -15.13
N SER A 156 -11.42 -8.47 -14.45
CA SER A 156 -9.97 -8.68 -14.65
C SER A 156 -9.55 -10.14 -14.91
N GLY A 157 -10.49 -11.05 -15.14
CA GLY A 157 -10.21 -12.44 -15.57
C GLY A 157 -9.77 -12.52 -17.05
N HIS A 158 -10.14 -13.60 -17.76
CA HIS A 158 -10.06 -13.66 -19.25
C HIS A 158 -10.91 -12.56 -19.97
N VAL A 159 -11.55 -11.71 -19.17
CA VAL A 159 -12.42 -10.59 -19.49
C VAL A 159 -11.59 -9.31 -19.47
N GLN A 160 -11.64 -8.54 -20.56
CA GLN A 160 -10.99 -7.23 -20.64
C GLN A 160 -11.95 -6.13 -20.13
N ARG A 161 -11.49 -5.32 -19.16
CA ARG A 161 -12.12 -4.02 -18.87
C ARG A 161 -11.77 -3.04 -19.98
N PHE A 162 -12.77 -2.64 -20.77
CA PHE A 162 -12.59 -1.73 -21.90
C PHE A 162 -12.62 -0.26 -21.45
N THR A 163 -11.85 0.59 -22.14
CA THR A 163 -11.90 2.04 -21.92
C THR A 163 -13.11 2.66 -22.61
N MET A 164 -14.03 3.21 -21.84
CA MET A 164 -15.20 3.93 -22.35
C MET A 164 -14.82 5.33 -22.84
N GLU A 165 -15.39 5.74 -23.97
CA GLU A 165 -15.39 7.12 -24.42
C GLU A 165 -16.75 7.79 -24.14
N LEU A 166 -16.84 8.57 -23.06
CA LEU A 166 -18.03 9.34 -22.72
C LEU A 166 -18.15 10.57 -23.64
N LYS A 167 -19.13 10.55 -24.55
CA LYS A 167 -19.41 11.64 -25.50
C LYS A 167 -20.31 12.72 -24.90
N ARG A 168 -21.19 12.35 -23.99
CA ARG A 168 -22.08 13.26 -23.27
C ARG A 168 -22.51 12.63 -21.96
N GLY A 169 -22.23 13.31 -20.86
CA GLY A 169 -22.79 13.00 -19.55
C GLY A 169 -23.56 14.20 -19.02
N ARG A 170 -24.74 13.96 -18.45
CA ARG A 170 -25.49 14.97 -17.70
C ARG A 170 -26.17 14.31 -16.51
N ILE A 171 -25.84 14.78 -15.31
CA ILE A 171 -26.41 14.35 -14.04
C ILE A 171 -26.97 15.58 -13.33
N ARG A 172 -28.23 15.55 -12.91
CA ARG A 172 -28.84 16.62 -12.12
C ARG A 172 -29.54 16.03 -10.91
N GLY A 173 -28.97 16.28 -9.74
CA GLY A 173 -29.57 15.87 -8.46
C GLY A 173 -30.92 16.54 -8.21
N ARG A 174 -31.81 15.78 -7.57
CA ARG A 174 -33.16 16.17 -7.12
C ARG A 174 -33.46 15.43 -5.80
N GLY A 175 -32.78 15.86 -4.73
CA GLY A 175 -32.83 15.17 -3.44
C GLY A 175 -32.28 13.75 -3.57
N VAL A 176 -33.12 12.76 -3.25
CA VAL A 176 -32.77 11.32 -3.29
C VAL A 176 -32.80 10.69 -4.69
N THR A 177 -33.18 11.45 -5.72
CA THR A 177 -33.15 10.99 -7.11
C THR A 177 -32.35 11.93 -8.01
N SER A 178 -31.97 11.45 -9.19
CA SER A 178 -31.27 12.27 -10.19
C SER A 178 -31.85 12.11 -11.59
N ARG A 179 -31.77 13.18 -12.38
CA ARG A 179 -31.94 13.11 -13.84
C ARG A 179 -30.61 12.77 -14.48
N LEU A 180 -30.58 11.66 -15.22
CA LEU A 180 -29.39 11.13 -15.87
C LEU A 180 -29.59 11.11 -17.39
N ARG A 181 -28.55 11.49 -18.14
CA ARG A 181 -28.46 11.27 -19.57
C ARG A 181 -27.02 11.01 -19.98
N LEU A 182 -26.76 9.81 -20.48
CA LEU A 182 -25.44 9.40 -20.94
C LEU A 182 -25.47 9.04 -22.43
N ARG A 183 -24.38 9.35 -23.13
CA ARG A 183 -24.05 8.85 -24.46
C ARG A 183 -22.57 8.55 -24.49
N SER A 184 -22.22 7.32 -24.83
CA SER A 184 -20.84 6.86 -24.86
C SER A 184 -20.58 5.85 -25.98
N ILE A 185 -19.30 5.58 -26.20
CA ILE A 185 -18.81 4.42 -26.94
C ILE A 185 -18.13 3.54 -25.87
N LEU A 186 -18.65 2.35 -25.61
CA LEU A 186 -18.13 1.45 -24.57
C LEU A 186 -16.78 0.84 -24.98
N ALA A 187 -16.65 0.47 -26.25
CA ALA A 187 -15.38 0.08 -26.82
C ALA A 187 -15.34 0.44 -28.30
N ARG A 188 -14.13 0.70 -28.79
CA ARG A 188 -13.88 0.93 -30.23
C ARG A 188 -13.82 -0.38 -31.01
N ALA A 189 -13.38 -1.46 -30.35
CA ALA A 189 -13.37 -2.83 -30.84
C ALA A 189 -13.36 -3.78 -29.62
N GLY A 190 -13.58 -5.08 -29.83
CA GLY A 190 -13.42 -6.12 -28.79
C GLY A 190 -14.67 -6.46 -27.97
N MET A 191 -15.73 -5.64 -28.01
CA MET A 191 -17.03 -5.91 -27.35
C MET A 191 -18.16 -6.17 -28.37
N SER A 192 -17.87 -6.79 -29.50
CA SER A 192 -18.86 -6.99 -30.58
C SER A 192 -19.79 -8.18 -30.36
N ASP A 193 -19.45 -9.05 -29.41
CA ASP A 193 -20.11 -10.31 -29.05
C ASP A 193 -21.15 -10.17 -27.94
N VAL A 194 -21.26 -8.99 -27.31
CA VAL A 194 -22.29 -8.74 -26.29
C VAL A 194 -23.71 -8.95 -26.84
N ASP A 195 -24.54 -9.62 -26.05
CA ASP A 195 -25.95 -9.86 -26.37
C ASP A 195 -26.84 -9.54 -25.16
N PRO A 196 -27.34 -8.29 -25.05
CA PRO A 196 -28.27 -7.87 -24.00
C PRO A 196 -29.61 -8.60 -23.97
N LYS A 197 -29.92 -9.51 -24.92
CA LYS A 197 -31.06 -10.43 -24.78
C LYS A 197 -30.74 -11.66 -23.95
N LYS A 198 -29.46 -11.93 -23.71
CA LYS A 198 -28.96 -13.06 -22.91
C LYS A 198 -28.24 -12.57 -21.66
N GLN A 199 -27.61 -11.41 -21.72
CA GLN A 199 -26.85 -10.82 -20.64
C GLN A 199 -27.63 -9.71 -19.95
N ASP A 200 -27.55 -9.67 -18.61
CA ASP A 200 -28.00 -8.54 -17.83
C ASP A 200 -27.04 -7.37 -18.03
N VAL A 201 -27.57 -6.15 -18.05
CA VAL A 201 -26.76 -4.94 -18.26
C VAL A 201 -26.78 -4.08 -17.01
N PHE A 202 -25.60 -3.76 -16.51
CA PHE A 202 -25.41 -2.94 -15.33
C PHE A 202 -24.95 -1.54 -15.71
N LEU A 203 -25.41 -0.54 -14.97
CA LEU A 203 -24.89 0.81 -15.00
C LEU A 203 -24.54 1.22 -13.57
N GLN A 204 -23.24 1.40 -13.34
CA GLN A 204 -22.71 1.88 -12.06
C GLN A 204 -22.15 3.30 -12.21
N ILE A 205 -22.33 4.08 -11.16
CA ILE A 205 -21.83 5.45 -11.07
C ILE A 205 -21.26 5.67 -9.68
N ARG A 206 -19.99 6.05 -9.64
CA ARG A 206 -19.24 6.31 -8.42
C ARG A 206 -18.56 7.69 -8.45
N PRO A 207 -18.69 8.52 -7.41
CA PRO A 207 -17.84 9.69 -7.25
C PRO A 207 -16.41 9.27 -6.87
N GLU A 208 -15.41 9.99 -7.37
CA GLU A 208 -14.02 9.72 -6.95
C GLU A 208 -13.86 9.86 -5.43
N GLY A 209 -13.27 8.85 -4.80
CA GLY A 209 -13.06 8.78 -3.36
C GLY A 209 -14.31 8.49 -2.52
N GLY A 210 -15.42 8.07 -3.13
CA GLY A 210 -16.64 7.67 -2.42
C GLY A 210 -17.19 6.32 -2.89
N ALA A 211 -18.28 5.90 -2.26
CA ALA A 211 -19.02 4.69 -2.62
C ALA A 211 -20.00 4.91 -3.79
N ASP A 212 -20.44 3.83 -4.41
CA ASP A 212 -21.42 3.84 -5.51
C ASP A 212 -22.67 4.63 -5.14
N VAL A 213 -23.05 5.55 -6.02
CA VAL A 213 -24.31 6.29 -5.88
C VAL A 213 -25.42 5.69 -6.73
N LEU A 214 -25.10 4.82 -7.70
CA LEU A 214 -26.06 4.09 -8.52
C LEU A 214 -25.48 2.72 -8.88
N CYS A 215 -26.26 1.64 -8.71
CA CYS A 215 -25.97 0.32 -9.27
C CYS A 215 -27.27 -0.24 -9.86
N ALA A 216 -27.51 0.06 -11.14
CA ALA A 216 -28.76 -0.28 -11.82
C ALA A 216 -28.60 -1.50 -12.71
N ARG A 217 -29.38 -2.57 -12.43
CA ARG A 217 -29.43 -3.80 -13.24
C ARG A 217 -30.66 -3.82 -14.14
N VAL A 218 -30.43 -3.87 -15.44
CA VAL A 218 -31.47 -4.11 -16.45
C VAL A 218 -31.42 -5.57 -16.88
N PRO A 219 -32.43 -6.40 -16.53
CA PRO A 219 -32.40 -7.82 -16.87
C PRO A 219 -32.47 -8.08 -18.38
N ALA A 220 -31.78 -9.12 -18.85
CA ALA A 220 -31.74 -9.55 -20.25
C ALA A 220 -33.15 -9.71 -20.86
N ALA A 221 -34.07 -10.30 -20.08
CA ALA A 221 -35.46 -10.53 -20.46
C ALA A 221 -36.27 -9.24 -20.72
N LYS A 222 -35.77 -8.07 -20.30
CA LYS A 222 -36.40 -6.77 -20.51
C LYS A 222 -35.90 -6.07 -21.77
N PHE A 223 -34.89 -6.60 -22.45
CA PHE A 223 -34.38 -6.06 -23.70
C PHE A 223 -35.14 -6.56 -24.92
N MET A 224 -35.38 -5.64 -25.84
CA MET A 224 -35.90 -5.90 -27.17
C MET A 224 -34.80 -5.63 -28.21
N HIS A 225 -34.66 -6.50 -29.21
CA HIS A 225 -33.73 -6.27 -30.32
C HIS A 225 -34.49 -5.77 -31.56
N LYS A 226 -34.28 -4.51 -31.96
CA LYS A 226 -34.96 -3.87 -33.11
C LYS A 226 -33.99 -3.09 -33.98
N HIS A 227 -33.93 -3.41 -35.27
CA HIS A 227 -33.05 -2.77 -36.28
C HIS A 227 -31.57 -2.71 -35.84
N ARG A 228 -31.03 -3.83 -35.33
CA ARG A 228 -29.63 -3.95 -34.85
C ARG A 228 -29.32 -3.09 -33.61
N VAL A 229 -30.32 -2.82 -32.80
CA VAL A 229 -30.20 -2.05 -31.55
C VAL A 229 -30.96 -2.81 -30.47
N PHE A 230 -30.28 -3.09 -29.37
CA PHE A 230 -30.92 -3.56 -28.14
C PHE A 230 -31.51 -2.36 -27.41
N LYS A 231 -32.76 -2.49 -26.98
CA LYS A 231 -33.53 -1.42 -26.36
C LYS A 231 -34.21 -1.92 -25.11
N PHE A 232 -34.18 -1.11 -24.08
CA PHE A 232 -34.96 -1.25 -22.87
C PHE A 232 -35.79 0.03 -22.68
N TRP A 233 -37.06 -0.13 -22.32
CA TRP A 233 -37.99 0.96 -22.03
C TRP A 233 -38.77 0.65 -20.77
N ASP A 234 -38.68 1.56 -19.80
CA ASP A 234 -39.40 1.44 -18.54
C ASP A 234 -39.85 2.80 -18.01
N HIS A 235 -40.65 3.51 -18.81
CA HIS A 235 -41.17 4.83 -18.43
C HIS A 235 -42.13 4.79 -17.22
N LYS A 236 -42.60 3.58 -16.83
CA LYS A 236 -43.49 3.36 -15.69
C LYS A 236 -42.75 2.80 -14.46
N HIS A 237 -41.43 2.61 -14.56
CA HIS A 237 -40.56 2.12 -13.48
C HIS A 237 -41.03 0.77 -12.89
N LEU A 238 -41.44 -0.15 -13.76
CA LEU A 238 -41.87 -1.51 -13.39
C LEU A 238 -40.70 -2.45 -13.10
N VAL A 239 -39.49 -2.10 -13.53
CA VAL A 239 -38.27 -2.88 -13.29
C VAL A 239 -37.51 -2.24 -12.15
N ALA A 240 -37.81 -2.69 -10.92
CA ALA A 240 -37.21 -2.16 -9.70
C ALA A 240 -35.67 -2.19 -9.73
N SER A 241 -35.07 -3.28 -10.23
CA SER A 241 -33.62 -3.43 -10.34
C SER A 241 -32.97 -2.39 -11.27
N ALA A 242 -33.72 -1.78 -12.18
CA ALA A 242 -33.21 -0.75 -13.09
C ALA A 242 -33.10 0.63 -12.40
N GLN A 243 -33.47 0.74 -11.11
CA GLN A 243 -33.26 1.93 -10.28
C GLN A 243 -33.68 3.25 -10.97
N GLY A 244 -34.80 3.24 -11.69
CA GLY A 244 -35.37 4.42 -12.33
C GLY A 244 -34.83 4.78 -13.72
N ILE A 245 -34.07 3.88 -14.36
CA ILE A 245 -33.67 4.01 -15.78
C ILE A 245 -34.92 3.90 -16.68
N ASP A 246 -35.14 4.91 -17.53
CA ASP A 246 -36.32 4.98 -18.41
C ASP A 246 -36.07 4.36 -19.80
N ASP A 247 -34.90 4.60 -20.39
CA ASP A 247 -34.52 4.15 -21.74
C ASP A 247 -33.05 3.78 -21.74
N MET A 248 -32.72 2.61 -22.27
CA MET A 248 -31.35 2.18 -22.53
C MET A 248 -31.24 1.61 -23.94
N ARG A 249 -30.18 2.00 -24.65
CA ARG A 249 -29.94 1.64 -26.05
C ARG A 249 -28.49 1.24 -26.27
N ILE A 250 -28.31 0.03 -26.79
CA ILE A 250 -27.00 -0.57 -27.05
C ILE A 250 -26.95 -0.96 -28.52
N LYS A 251 -25.91 -0.53 -29.23
CA LYS A 251 -25.75 -0.77 -30.67
C LYS A 251 -24.31 -1.18 -30.99
N VAL A 252 -24.12 -2.45 -31.33
CA VAL A 252 -22.93 -2.95 -32.01
C VAL A 252 -22.96 -2.41 -33.45
N ARG A 253 -21.92 -1.69 -33.85
CA ARG A 253 -21.79 -1.17 -35.21
C ARG A 253 -20.97 -2.09 -36.10
N ARG A 254 -21.02 -1.83 -37.41
CA ARG A 254 -20.25 -2.58 -38.41
C ARG A 254 -18.73 -2.38 -38.28
N ASP A 255 -18.31 -1.28 -37.68
CA ASP A 255 -16.91 -0.96 -37.38
C ASP A 255 -16.39 -1.64 -36.09
N GLY A 256 -17.20 -2.50 -35.45
CA GLY A 256 -16.87 -3.13 -34.17
C GLY A 256 -17.11 -2.23 -32.95
N SER A 257 -17.46 -0.95 -33.14
CA SER A 257 -17.73 -0.03 -32.03
C SER A 257 -19.05 -0.36 -31.31
N LEU A 258 -19.02 -0.34 -29.98
CA LEU A 258 -20.22 -0.54 -29.16
C LEU A 258 -20.73 0.81 -28.65
N ARG A 259 -21.86 1.28 -29.19
CA ARG A 259 -22.48 2.54 -28.74
C ARG A 259 -23.49 2.29 -27.62
N PHE A 260 -23.43 3.13 -26.60
CA PHE A 260 -24.34 3.11 -25.47
C PHE A 260 -25.03 4.46 -25.26
N ARG A 261 -26.31 4.41 -24.90
CA ARG A 261 -27.09 5.57 -24.49
C ARG A 261 -28.08 5.14 -23.42
N THR A 262 -28.21 5.94 -22.38
CA THR A 262 -29.24 5.76 -21.36
C THR A 262 -29.82 7.10 -20.91
N THR A 263 -31.07 7.08 -20.44
CA THR A 263 -31.72 8.20 -19.76
C THR A 263 -32.51 7.72 -18.56
N ALA A 264 -32.48 8.51 -17.49
CA ALA A 264 -33.34 8.37 -16.34
C ALA A 264 -33.87 9.74 -15.91
N LYS A 265 -35.14 9.83 -15.58
CA LYS A 265 -35.78 11.01 -15.01
C LYS A 265 -35.78 10.96 -13.47
N HIS A 266 -35.73 9.75 -12.92
CA HIS A 266 -35.77 9.47 -11.48
C HIS A 266 -34.78 8.35 -11.15
N ALA A 267 -33.53 8.45 -11.64
CA ALA A 267 -32.50 7.51 -11.20
C ALA A 267 -32.42 7.56 -9.67
N GLN A 268 -32.47 6.40 -9.02
CA GLN A 268 -32.47 6.27 -7.56
C GLN A 268 -31.05 6.47 -7.02
N MET A 269 -30.52 7.66 -7.25
CA MET A 269 -29.18 8.08 -6.86
C MET A 269 -29.24 9.53 -6.40
N MET A 270 -28.53 9.83 -5.32
CA MET A 270 -28.20 11.21 -4.99
C MET A 270 -27.22 11.76 -6.03
N GLY A 271 -27.17 13.09 -6.16
CA GLY A 271 -26.16 13.72 -7.01
C GLY A 271 -24.75 13.36 -6.51
N PRO A 272 -23.80 13.00 -7.40
CA PRO A 272 -22.42 12.78 -7.01
C PRO A 272 -21.87 14.01 -6.28
N GLN A 273 -21.19 13.80 -5.15
CA GLN A 273 -20.58 14.88 -4.35
C GLN A 273 -19.18 15.27 -4.85
N SER A 274 -18.69 14.62 -5.90
CA SER A 274 -17.43 14.91 -6.58
C SER A 274 -17.70 15.40 -8.01
N ASP A 275 -16.82 16.26 -8.51
CA ASP A 275 -16.80 16.67 -9.90
C ASP A 275 -16.15 15.60 -10.81
N ARG A 276 -15.36 14.68 -10.24
CA ARG A 276 -14.89 13.48 -10.93
C ARG A 276 -15.76 12.29 -10.60
N VAL A 277 -16.25 11.65 -11.66
CA VAL A 277 -17.21 10.55 -11.57
C VAL A 277 -16.75 9.43 -12.48
N GLU A 278 -16.68 8.22 -11.94
CA GLU A 278 -16.55 6.99 -12.71
C GLU A 278 -17.93 6.49 -13.15
N ILE A 279 -17.98 6.06 -14.42
CA ILE A 279 -19.16 5.46 -15.01
C ILE A 279 -18.74 4.12 -15.58
N THR A 280 -19.40 3.07 -15.12
CA THR A 280 -19.13 1.69 -15.53
C THR A 280 -20.38 1.07 -16.13
N VAL A 281 -20.22 0.37 -17.25
CA VAL A 281 -21.26 -0.45 -17.87
C VAL A 281 -20.76 -1.89 -17.94
N GLY A 282 -21.46 -2.78 -17.26
CA GLY A 282 -21.18 -4.21 -17.20
C GLY A 282 -22.20 -5.04 -17.98
N PHE A 283 -21.76 -6.16 -18.53
CA PHE A 283 -22.57 -7.21 -19.14
C PHE A 283 -22.32 -8.50 -18.39
N LEU A 284 -23.36 -9.03 -17.76
CA LEU A 284 -23.31 -10.24 -16.94
C LEU A 284 -24.05 -11.36 -17.66
N ASP A 285 -23.42 -12.52 -17.81
CA ASP A 285 -24.17 -13.72 -18.20
C ASP A 285 -24.88 -14.29 -16.96
N PRO A 286 -26.23 -14.31 -16.92
CA PRO A 286 -26.98 -14.84 -15.79
C PRO A 286 -26.77 -16.36 -15.59
N ALA A 287 -26.15 -17.08 -16.53
CA ALA A 287 -25.73 -18.47 -16.37
C ALA A 287 -24.45 -18.62 -15.51
N GLY A 288 -23.85 -17.52 -15.05
CA GLY A 288 -22.99 -17.51 -13.86
C GLY A 288 -21.54 -17.93 -14.05
N VAL A 289 -20.96 -17.76 -15.23
CA VAL A 289 -19.50 -17.90 -15.40
C VAL A 289 -18.89 -16.52 -15.55
N ALA A 290 -18.28 -16.00 -14.47
CA ALA A 290 -17.59 -14.70 -14.46
C ALA A 290 -16.58 -14.53 -15.62
N ALA A 291 -16.10 -15.65 -16.20
CA ALA A 291 -15.20 -15.69 -17.35
C ALA A 291 -15.74 -15.07 -18.65
N SER A 292 -17.05 -14.79 -18.78
CA SER A 292 -17.64 -14.14 -19.98
C SER A 292 -18.20 -12.75 -19.73
N ASN A 293 -18.01 -12.20 -18.53
CA ASN A 293 -18.44 -10.84 -18.25
C ASN A 293 -17.70 -9.88 -19.18
N GLN A 294 -18.27 -8.72 -19.46
CA GLN A 294 -17.55 -7.67 -20.16
C GLN A 294 -17.92 -6.35 -19.51
N CYS A 295 -16.93 -5.49 -19.30
CA CYS A 295 -17.18 -4.22 -18.67
C CYS A 295 -16.42 -3.10 -19.37
N SER A 296 -16.97 -1.91 -19.28
CA SER A 296 -16.43 -0.72 -19.88
C SER A 296 -16.58 0.44 -18.93
N ALA A 297 -15.48 1.11 -18.61
CA ALA A 297 -15.44 2.15 -17.60
C ALA A 297 -14.75 3.42 -18.08
N VAL A 298 -15.11 4.56 -17.49
CA VAL A 298 -14.37 5.80 -17.62
C VAL A 298 -14.58 6.71 -16.43
N THR A 299 -13.49 7.23 -15.89
CA THR A 299 -13.50 8.35 -14.95
C THR A 299 -13.43 9.66 -15.72
N LYS A 300 -14.41 10.55 -15.52
CA LYS A 300 -14.43 11.89 -16.14
C LYS A 300 -14.68 12.98 -15.12
N ALA A 301 -14.00 14.11 -15.32
CA ALA A 301 -14.36 15.38 -14.71
C ALA A 301 -15.62 15.95 -15.38
N PHE A 302 -16.52 16.47 -14.55
CA PHE A 302 -17.75 17.15 -14.92
C PHE A 302 -17.65 18.61 -14.46
N ARG A 303 -18.26 19.51 -15.21
CA ARG A 303 -18.47 20.88 -14.77
C ARG A 303 -19.91 21.08 -14.32
N THR A 304 -20.10 21.93 -13.32
CA THR A 304 -21.43 22.33 -12.88
C THR A 304 -22.00 23.39 -13.81
N SER A 305 -23.13 23.09 -14.45
CA SER A 305 -23.88 24.08 -15.23
C SER A 305 -24.60 25.08 -14.30
N HIS A 306 -25.00 26.23 -14.86
CA HIS A 306 -25.76 27.26 -14.16
C HIS A 306 -27.05 26.74 -13.47
N HIS A 307 -27.60 25.60 -13.91
CA HIS A 307 -28.78 24.99 -13.30
C HIS A 307 -28.45 23.86 -12.30
N GLY A 308 -27.22 23.81 -11.81
CA GLY A 308 -26.74 22.82 -10.82
C GLY A 308 -26.65 21.40 -11.37
N ALA A 309 -26.54 21.22 -12.69
CA ALA A 309 -26.34 19.91 -13.30
C ALA A 309 -24.86 19.70 -13.66
N LEU A 310 -24.30 18.57 -13.26
CA LEU A 310 -23.00 18.08 -13.71
C LEU A 310 -23.11 17.73 -15.20
N ILE A 311 -22.26 18.33 -16.03
CA ILE A 311 -22.19 18.05 -17.46
C ILE A 311 -20.74 17.74 -17.85
N THR A 312 -20.56 16.82 -18.79
CA THR A 312 -19.26 16.66 -19.45
C THR A 312 -18.85 18.00 -20.08
N PRO A 313 -17.56 18.38 -20.02
CA PRO A 313 -17.05 19.63 -20.56
C PRO A 313 -17.62 19.99 -21.93
#